data_AF-A0A2S2PNI7-F1
#
_entry.id   AF-A0A2S2PNI7-F1
#
_cell.length_a   1.000
_cell.length_b   1.000
_cell.length_c   1.000
_cell.angle_alpha   90.00
_cell.angle_beta   90.00
_cell.angle_gamma   90.00
#
_symmetry.space_group_name_H-M   'P 1'
#
loop_
_entity.id
_entity.type
_entity.pdbx_description
1 polymer ?
#
loop_
_entity_poly.entity_id
_entity_poly.type
_entity_poly.pdbx_seq_one_letter_code
_entity_poly.pdbx_strand_id
1 'polypeptide(L)'
;TIRGGRQPMLISKNKKSIRRFGVEDTLVYLVPELCIMTGITDAMRNNFTLMKDMAIHTRVNPKERIDRLTNFANRLLSTPDSVTELKRWNLTLSNKLVELTGRTLQPEPIHSRNKGYNGGEEADWTKHLRSLPMFTSAS
;
A
#
# COMPACT_ATOMS: atom_id res chain seq x y z
N THR A 1 -8.17 28.32 17.63
CA THR A 1 -9.45 28.92 18.06
C THR A 1 -10.46 28.74 16.96
N ILE A 2 -11.73 28.47 17.31
CA ILE A 2 -12.77 28.24 16.30
C ILE A 2 -13.20 29.58 15.69
N ARG A 3 -13.18 29.69 14.36
CA ARG A 3 -13.38 30.99 13.68
C ARG A 3 -14.83 31.22 13.23
N GLY A 4 -15.52 30.17 12.79
CA GLY A 4 -16.90 30.29 12.27
C GLY A 4 -17.97 29.87 13.28
N GLY A 5 -18.62 30.84 13.97
CA GLY A 5 -19.67 30.53 14.96
C GLY A 5 -21.00 30.02 14.39
N ARG A 6 -21.23 30.14 13.07
CA ARG A 6 -22.46 29.70 12.38
C ARG A 6 -22.25 28.54 11.41
N GLN A 7 -21.11 27.85 11.47
CA GLN A 7 -20.85 26.70 10.61
C GLN A 7 -21.74 25.52 10.98
N PRO A 8 -22.11 24.64 10.02
CA PRO A 8 -22.82 23.41 10.34
C PRO A 8 -21.93 22.48 11.19
N MET A 9 -22.53 21.43 11.77
CA MET A 9 -21.80 20.39 12.48
C MET A 9 -21.88 19.08 11.69
N LEU A 10 -20.76 18.35 11.60
CA LEU A 10 -20.76 17.00 11.04
C LEU A 10 -21.17 16.02 12.14
N ILE A 11 -22.05 15.08 11.84
CA ILE A 11 -22.51 14.07 12.80
C ILE A 11 -21.91 12.73 12.41
N SER A 12 -21.08 12.16 13.29
CA SER A 12 -20.54 10.81 13.16
C SER A 12 -21.23 9.88 14.15
N LYS A 13 -21.73 8.74 13.67
CA LYS A 13 -22.34 7.71 14.50
C LYS A 13 -21.26 6.73 14.96
N ASN A 14 -21.00 6.65 16.27
CA ASN A 14 -20.05 5.67 16.78
C ASN A 14 -20.70 4.28 16.90
N LYS A 15 -20.42 3.40 15.94
CA LYS A 15 -20.94 2.02 15.94
C LYS A 15 -20.34 1.13 17.04
N LYS A 16 -19.31 1.58 17.77
CA LYS A 16 -18.53 0.78 18.74
C LYS A 16 -18.52 1.39 20.15
N SER A 17 -19.66 1.89 20.65
CA SER A 17 -19.86 1.78 22.09
C SER A 17 -20.12 0.30 22.37
N ILE A 18 -19.15 -0.36 23.01
CA ILE A 18 -19.38 -1.65 23.66
C ILE A 18 -20.73 -1.55 24.38
N ARG A 19 -21.67 -2.47 24.11
CA ARG A 19 -23.00 -2.55 24.73
C ARG A 19 -22.91 -2.82 26.24
N ARG A 20 -22.19 -1.99 26.99
CA ARG A 20 -22.29 -1.90 28.44
C ARG A 20 -23.53 -1.07 28.69
N PHE A 21 -24.63 -1.77 28.93
CA PHE A 21 -25.82 -1.27 29.60
C PHE A 21 -26.47 -0.03 28.98
N GLY A 22 -27.28 -0.24 27.93
CA GLY A 22 -28.45 0.62 27.66
C GLY A 22 -28.22 2.04 27.12
N VAL A 23 -27.00 2.44 26.77
CA VAL A 23 -26.76 3.77 26.18
C VAL A 23 -26.86 3.69 24.65
N GLU A 24 -27.83 4.42 24.11
CA GLU A 24 -28.09 4.58 22.67
C GLU A 24 -26.84 5.05 21.89
N ASP A 25 -26.83 4.77 20.59
CA ASP A 25 -25.81 5.19 19.61
C ASP A 25 -25.30 6.61 19.88
N THR A 26 -24.08 6.74 20.44
CA THR A 26 -23.54 8.05 20.77
C THR A 26 -23.18 8.81 19.48
N LEU A 27 -23.90 9.91 19.25
CA LEU A 27 -23.63 10.85 18.18
C LEU A 27 -22.46 11.74 18.56
N VAL A 28 -21.44 11.78 17.69
CA VAL A 28 -20.29 12.68 17.83
C VAL A 28 -20.48 13.85 16.87
N TYR A 29 -20.55 15.06 17.43
CA TYR A 29 -20.66 16.30 16.66
C TYR A 29 -19.26 16.88 16.45
N LEU A 30 -18.84 16.97 15.19
CA LEU A 30 -17.53 17.45 14.79
C LEU A 30 -17.65 18.83 14.13
N VAL A 31 -16.75 19.73 14.51
CA VAL A 31 -16.64 21.06 13.92
C VAL A 31 -15.93 20.94 12.56
N PRO A 32 -16.56 21.27 11.41
CA PRO A 32 -15.98 21.06 10.09
C PRO A 32 -14.62 21.72 9.88
N GLU A 33 -14.39 22.92 10.40
CA GLU A 33 -13.11 23.62 10.22
C GLU A 33 -11.90 22.92 10.90
N LEU A 34 -12.15 21.99 11.81
CA LEU A 34 -11.13 21.15 12.44
C LEU A 34 -11.00 19.78 11.77
N CYS A 35 -11.84 19.49 10.76
CA CYS A 35 -11.87 18.22 10.07
C CYS A 35 -11.11 18.33 8.74
N ILE A 36 -10.21 17.39 8.50
CA ILE A 36 -9.53 17.25 7.21
C ILE A 36 -10.02 15.97 6.57
N MET A 37 -10.54 16.08 5.35
CA MET A 37 -10.91 14.91 4.56
C MET A 37 -9.65 14.12 4.22
N THR A 38 -9.63 12.85 4.59
CA THR A 38 -8.52 11.93 4.28
C THR A 38 -8.86 11.07 3.07
N GLY A 39 -7.83 10.47 2.48
CA GLY A 39 -7.95 9.65 1.28
C GLY A 39 -7.81 10.44 -0.01
N ILE A 40 -7.92 9.72 -1.12
CA ILE A 40 -7.77 10.24 -2.48
C ILE A 40 -9.16 10.20 -3.12
N THR A 41 -9.68 11.35 -3.54
CA THR A 41 -10.97 11.46 -4.23
C THR A 41 -10.86 10.97 -5.67
N ASP A 42 -11.99 10.68 -6.32
CA ASP A 42 -11.98 10.26 -7.73
C ASP A 42 -11.45 11.35 -8.67
N ALA A 43 -11.75 12.62 -8.39
CA ALA A 43 -11.18 13.75 -9.13
C ALA A 43 -9.65 13.80 -9.00
N MET A 44 -9.11 13.52 -7.81
CA MET A 44 -7.67 13.42 -7.59
C MET A 44 -7.05 12.21 -8.31
N ARG A 45 -7.72 11.04 -8.28
CA ARG A 45 -7.25 9.85 -9.01
C ARG A 45 -7.22 10.08 -10.53
N ASN A 46 -8.21 10.78 -11.06
CA ASN A 46 -8.30 11.12 -12.47
C ASN A 46 -7.31 12.22 -12.90
N ASN A 47 -6.65 12.89 -11.94
CA ASN A 47 -5.58 13.84 -12.22
C ASN A 47 -4.23 13.14 -12.29
N PHE A 48 -3.77 12.89 -13.52
CA PHE A 48 -2.51 12.19 -13.79
C PHE A 48 -1.27 12.88 -13.21
N THR A 49 -1.23 14.21 -13.22
CA THR A 49 -0.09 14.98 -12.67
C THR A 49 0.00 14.77 -11.16
N LEU A 50 -1.13 14.93 -10.46
CA LEU A 50 -1.18 14.72 -9.00
C LEU A 50 -0.82 13.27 -8.62
N MET A 51 -1.33 12.28 -9.34
CA MET A 51 -1.01 10.88 -9.06
C MET A 51 0.44 10.53 -9.39
N LYS A 52 1.05 11.16 -10.41
CA LYS A 52 2.47 11.00 -10.74
C LYS A 52 3.35 11.56 -9.61
N ASP A 53 3.06 12.75 -9.13
CA ASP A 53 3.83 13.39 -8.04
C ASP A 53 3.68 12.60 -6.74
N MET A 54 2.46 12.13 -6.43
CA MET A 54 2.22 11.25 -5.29
C MET A 54 2.96 9.92 -5.40
N ALA A 55 3.05 9.35 -6.61
CA ALA A 55 3.76 8.10 -6.84
C ALA A 55 5.26 8.21 -6.52
N ILE A 56 5.89 9.38 -6.73
CA ILE A 56 7.30 9.60 -6.39
C ILE A 56 7.53 9.40 -4.88
N HIS A 57 6.58 9.83 -4.04
CA HIS A 57 6.72 9.73 -2.58
C HIS A 57 6.20 8.42 -1.99
N THR A 58 5.27 7.74 -2.66
CA THR A 58 4.65 6.50 -2.17
C THR A 58 5.32 5.23 -2.71
N ARG A 59 6.01 5.30 -3.86
CA ARG A 59 6.80 4.19 -4.40
C ARG A 59 8.14 4.12 -3.70
N VAL A 60 8.22 3.22 -2.73
CA VAL A 60 9.45 2.91 -2.00
C VAL A 60 10.17 1.77 -2.70
N ASN A 61 11.43 1.98 -3.08
CA ASN A 61 12.26 0.94 -3.68
C ASN A 61 12.57 -0.20 -2.67
N PRO A 62 12.98 -1.40 -3.13
CA PRO A 62 13.18 -2.54 -2.23
C PRO A 62 14.19 -2.28 -1.10
N LYS A 63 15.32 -1.65 -1.40
CA LYS A 63 16.37 -1.35 -0.41
C LYS A 63 15.85 -0.41 0.68
N GLU A 64 15.24 0.69 0.29
CA GLU A 64 14.68 1.66 1.22
C GLU A 64 13.55 1.06 2.06
N ARG A 65 12.75 0.16 1.48
CA ARG A 65 11.73 -0.58 2.22
C ARG A 65 12.35 -1.46 3.31
N ILE A 66 13.43 -2.18 3.00
CA ILE A 66 14.18 -2.99 3.97
C ILE A 66 14.71 -2.09 5.09
N ASP A 67 15.37 -0.98 4.75
CA ASP A 67 15.93 -0.04 5.72
C ASP A 67 14.85 0.53 6.66
N ARG A 68 13.69 0.94 6.11
CA ARG A 68 12.54 1.44 6.89
C ARG A 68 12.01 0.36 7.85
N LEU A 69 11.92 -0.90 7.41
CA LEU A 69 11.45 -2.01 8.25
C LEU A 69 12.44 -2.33 9.39
N THR A 70 13.74 -2.40 9.08
CA THR A 70 14.77 -2.64 10.09
C THR A 70 14.85 -1.49 11.10
N ASN A 71 14.78 -0.25 10.64
CA ASN A 71 14.73 0.92 11.53
C ASN A 71 13.48 0.93 12.41
N PHE A 72 12.33 0.52 11.88
CA PHE A 72 11.11 0.38 12.66
C PHE A 72 11.26 -0.70 13.76
N ALA A 73 11.79 -1.88 13.41
CA ALA A 73 12.03 -2.94 14.39
C ALA A 73 13.03 -2.51 15.47
N ASN A 74 14.13 -1.85 15.08
CA ASN A 74 15.11 -1.30 16.01
C ASN A 74 14.48 -0.27 16.96
N ARG A 75 13.63 0.63 16.45
CA ARG A 75 12.93 1.63 17.28
C ARG A 75 11.98 0.98 18.28
N LEU A 76 11.25 -0.06 17.88
CA LEU A 76 10.39 -0.82 18.80
C LEU A 76 11.23 -1.48 19.92
N LEU A 77 12.36 -2.09 19.55
CA LEU A 77 13.25 -2.77 20.49
C LEU A 77 14.04 -1.80 21.39
N SER A 78 14.25 -0.55 20.96
CA SER A 78 14.92 0.48 21.76
C SER A 78 13.96 1.29 22.64
N THR A 79 12.64 1.12 22.49
CA THR A 79 11.63 1.86 23.26
C THR A 79 11.22 1.05 24.50
N PRO A 80 11.54 1.50 25.73
CA PRO A 80 11.32 0.71 26.96
C PRO A 80 9.86 0.25 27.15
N ASP A 81 8.90 1.13 26.88
CA ASP A 81 7.47 0.80 27.03
C ASP A 81 7.03 -0.29 26.05
N SER A 82 7.52 -0.24 24.81
CA SER A 82 7.22 -1.25 23.79
C SER A 82 7.80 -2.61 24.15
N VAL A 83 9.06 -2.65 24.62
CA VAL A 83 9.72 -3.88 25.07
C VAL A 83 9.03 -4.46 26.30
N THR A 84 8.64 -3.60 27.24
CA THR A 84 7.92 -4.04 28.46
C THR A 84 6.59 -4.68 28.10
N GLU A 85 5.83 -4.09 27.18
CA GLU A 85 4.58 -4.68 26.72
C GLU A 85 4.80 -6.01 26.01
N LEU A 86 5.75 -6.11 25.08
CA LEU A 86 6.08 -7.39 24.42
C LEU A 86 6.42 -8.48 25.44
N LYS A 87 7.24 -8.17 26.46
CA LYS A 87 7.58 -9.11 27.54
C LYS A 87 6.37 -9.54 28.36
N ARG A 88 5.40 -8.66 28.64
CA ARG A 88 4.16 -9.03 29.34
C ARG A 88 3.36 -10.09 28.60
N TRP A 89 3.40 -10.07 27.27
CA TRP A 89 2.78 -11.08 26.42
C TRP A 89 3.68 -12.30 26.16
N ASN A 90 4.84 -12.41 26.81
CA ASN A 90 5.88 -13.41 26.52
C ASN A 90 6.34 -13.42 25.06
N LEU A 91 6.37 -12.24 24.42
CA LEU A 91 6.79 -12.05 23.03
C LEU A 91 8.17 -11.39 22.94
N THR A 92 8.85 -11.64 21.84
CA THR A 92 10.05 -10.92 21.40
C THR A 92 9.96 -10.59 19.91
N LEU A 93 10.71 -9.59 19.46
CA LEU A 93 10.74 -9.15 18.07
C LEU A 93 12.15 -9.33 17.51
N SER A 94 12.26 -9.96 16.34
CA SER A 94 13.51 -10.01 15.57
C SER A 94 13.70 -8.72 14.78
N ASN A 95 14.93 -8.20 14.74
CA ASN A 95 15.31 -7.10 13.86
C ASN A 95 15.90 -7.57 12.51
N LYS A 96 15.87 -8.88 12.24
CA LYS A 96 16.25 -9.48 10.96
C LYS A 96 15.00 -9.85 10.16
N LEU A 97 15.04 -9.59 8.86
CA LEU A 97 13.99 -10.02 7.93
C LEU A 97 13.99 -11.54 7.80
N VAL A 98 12.81 -12.09 7.52
CA VAL A 98 12.64 -13.53 7.30
C VAL A 98 13.20 -13.89 5.93
N GLU A 99 14.10 -14.86 5.90
CA GLU A 99 14.62 -15.44 4.66
C GLU A 99 13.67 -16.54 4.18
N LEU A 100 13.38 -16.54 2.89
CA LEU A 100 12.47 -17.48 2.25
C LEU A 100 13.19 -18.14 1.07
N THR A 101 13.14 -19.46 1.00
CA THR A 101 13.64 -20.22 -0.16
C THR A 101 12.62 -20.14 -1.29
N GLY A 102 12.95 -19.39 -2.33
CA GLY A 102 12.17 -19.30 -3.56
C GLY A 102 12.83 -20.03 -4.74
N ARG A 103 12.17 -19.98 -5.90
CA ARG A 103 12.73 -20.43 -7.18
C ARG A 103 12.42 -19.41 -8.26
N THR A 104 13.36 -19.21 -9.18
CA THR A 104 13.16 -18.40 -10.39
C THR A 104 12.79 -19.31 -11.55
N LEU A 105 11.66 -19.05 -12.20
CA LEU A 105 11.26 -19.76 -13.41
C LEU A 105 12.12 -19.32 -14.58
N GLN A 106 12.48 -20.28 -15.44
CA GLN A 106 13.16 -19.94 -16.68
C GLN A 106 12.19 -19.24 -17.64
N PRO A 107 12.66 -18.27 -18.44
CA PRO A 107 11.84 -17.66 -19.47
C PRO A 107 11.28 -18.69 -20.46
N GLU A 108 9.99 -18.59 -20.76
CA GLU A 108 9.32 -19.49 -21.69
C GLU A 108 9.57 -19.08 -23.17
N PRO A 109 9.64 -20.05 -24.10
CA PRO A 109 9.72 -19.75 -25.52
C PRO A 109 8.35 -19.31 -26.07
N ILE A 110 8.35 -18.19 -26.77
CA ILE A 110 7.19 -17.63 -27.47
C ILE A 110 7.27 -18.00 -28.95
N HIS A 111 6.15 -18.43 -29.52
CA HIS A 111 6.09 -18.90 -30.90
C HIS A 111 5.42 -17.87 -31.81
N SER A 112 6.11 -17.51 -32.89
CA SER A 112 5.58 -16.86 -34.09
C SER A 112 5.34 -17.92 -35.18
N ARG A 113 4.70 -17.57 -36.30
CA ARG A 113 4.33 -18.50 -37.37
C ARG A 113 5.49 -19.37 -37.83
N ASN A 114 6.67 -18.76 -37.95
CA ASN A 114 7.84 -19.40 -38.57
C ASN A 114 9.00 -19.58 -37.58
N LYS A 115 8.90 -19.08 -36.33
CA LYS A 115 10.05 -19.03 -35.41
C LYS A 115 9.62 -18.96 -33.95
N GLY A 116 10.26 -19.75 -33.09
CA GLY A 116 10.25 -19.57 -31.64
C GLY A 116 11.36 -18.62 -31.18
N TYR A 117 11.11 -17.86 -30.12
CA TYR A 117 12.09 -16.97 -29.50
C TYR A 117 11.89 -16.93 -27.98
N ASN A 118 12.94 -16.62 -27.24
CA ASN A 118 12.89 -16.56 -25.77
C ASN A 118 12.16 -15.28 -25.32
N GLY A 119 11.23 -15.39 -24.35
CA GLY A 119 10.50 -14.25 -23.78
C GLY A 119 11.36 -13.24 -23.01
N GLY A 120 12.64 -13.56 -22.77
CA GLY A 120 13.60 -12.73 -22.05
C GLY A 120 13.40 -12.76 -20.53
N GLU A 121 14.44 -12.38 -19.78
CA GLU A 121 14.37 -12.28 -18.32
C GLU A 121 13.42 -11.16 -17.85
N GLU A 122 13.30 -10.10 -18.64
CA GLU A 122 12.38 -8.97 -18.37
C GLU A 122 10.93 -9.30 -18.73
N ALA A 123 10.67 -10.46 -19.34
CA ALA A 123 9.37 -10.85 -19.90
C ALA A 123 8.79 -9.76 -20.85
N ASP A 124 9.64 -9.11 -21.63
CA ASP A 124 9.25 -8.14 -22.68
C ASP A 124 9.68 -8.65 -24.06
N TRP A 125 8.67 -9.00 -24.87
CA TRP A 125 8.85 -9.48 -26.24
C TRP A 125 8.39 -8.48 -27.31
N THR A 126 8.19 -7.21 -26.97
CA THR A 126 7.68 -6.17 -27.89
C THR A 126 8.56 -6.02 -29.14
N LYS A 127 9.89 -6.13 -28.99
CA LYS A 127 10.84 -6.10 -30.10
C LYS A 127 10.63 -7.25 -31.09
N HIS A 128 10.34 -8.44 -30.58
CA HIS A 128 10.09 -9.63 -31.40
C HIS A 128 8.72 -9.57 -32.08
N LEU A 129 7.69 -9.04 -31.42
CA LEU A 129 6.36 -8.83 -32.03
C LEU A 129 6.39 -7.89 -33.23
N ARG A 130 7.26 -6.87 -33.22
CA ARG A 130 7.38 -5.93 -34.35
C ARG A 130 8.12 -6.51 -35.54
N SER A 131 8.95 -7.53 -35.34
CA SER A 131 9.85 -8.07 -36.36
C SER A 131 9.45 -9.45 -36.87
N LEU A 132 8.53 -10.14 -36.20
CA LEU A 132 8.09 -11.49 -36.56
C LEU A 132 6.59 -11.51 -36.89
N PRO A 133 6.15 -12.36 -37.84
CA PRO A 133 4.74 -12.47 -38.20
C PRO A 133 3.91 -13.01 -37.03
N MET A 134 2.61 -12.68 -36.99
CA MET A 134 1.70 -13.29 -36.02
C MET A 134 1.65 -14.81 -36.21
N PHE A 135 1.55 -15.56 -35.10
CA PHE A 135 1.47 -17.03 -35.09
C PHE A 135 0.37 -17.54 -36.04
N THR A 136 -0.81 -16.94 -35.93
CA THR A 136 -1.92 -17.08 -36.90
C THR A 136 -2.32 -15.68 -37.38
N SER A 137 -2.68 -15.57 -38.66
CA SER A 137 -3.32 -14.38 -39.22
C SER A 137 -4.67 -14.80 -39.78
N ALA A 138 -5.67 -13.91 -39.71
CA ALA A 138 -6.90 -14.11 -40.46
C ALA A 138 -6.56 -14.28 -41.94
N SER A 139 -7.23 -15.25 -42.57
CA SER A 139 -7.14 -15.51 -44.02
C SER A 139 -7.88 -14.44 -44.80
#